data_AF-A0A2S2NSY7-F1
#
_entry.id   AF-A0A2S2NSY7-F1
#
_cell.length_a   1.000
_cell.length_b   1.000
_cell.length_c   1.000
_cell.angle_alpha   90.00
_cell.angle_beta   90.00
_cell.angle_gamma   90.00
#
_symmetry.space_group_name_H-M   'P 1'
#
loop_
_entity.id
_entity.type
_entity.pdbx_description
1 polymer ?
#
loop_
_entity_poly.entity_id
_entity_poly.type
_entity_poly.pdbx_seq_one_letter_code
_entity_poly.pdbx_strand_id
1 'polypeptide(L)'
;MCFVKQIFDNFEDRLNYFILLDLSNSFENLYKLFKLFLSISMSSASSERLFSSLRRLKTYTRNSIGQKRLKDLALLHIEKKLKPNFDIIIDQFNAQSTR
;
A
#
# COMPACT_ATOMS: atom_id res chain seq x y z
N MET A 1 -15.80 -31.08 13.09
CA MET A 1 -15.92 -30.18 11.91
C MET A 1 -15.54 -28.74 12.30
N CYS A 2 -14.34 -28.53 12.86
CA CYS A 2 -13.89 -27.21 13.31
C CYS A 2 -12.36 -26.97 13.22
N PHE A 3 -11.58 -27.88 12.63
CA PHE A 3 -10.10 -27.82 12.71
C PHE A 3 -9.37 -27.28 11.47
N VAL A 4 -10.08 -26.83 10.42
CA VAL A 4 -9.46 -26.33 9.17
C VAL A 4 -9.58 -24.81 9.00
N LYS A 5 -10.24 -24.12 9.93
CA LYS A 5 -10.61 -22.70 9.74
C LYS A 5 -9.59 -21.68 10.26
N GLN A 6 -8.36 -22.07 10.56
CA GLN A 6 -7.46 -21.21 11.35
C GLN A 6 -5.99 -21.13 10.89
N ILE A 7 -5.67 -21.55 9.66
CA ILE A 7 -4.28 -21.53 9.16
C ILE A 7 -4.03 -20.46 8.08
N PHE A 8 -5.06 -19.76 7.59
CA PHE A 8 -4.87 -18.75 6.53
C PHE A 8 -5.73 -17.51 6.73
N ASP A 9 -5.30 -16.64 7.64
CA ASP A 9 -5.91 -15.32 7.87
C ASP A 9 -5.39 -14.26 6.88
N ASN A 10 -4.24 -14.48 6.23
CA ASN A 10 -3.61 -13.51 5.34
C ASN A 10 -3.34 -14.07 3.93
N PHE A 11 -3.55 -13.23 2.90
CA PHE A 11 -3.27 -13.60 1.51
C PHE A 11 -1.78 -13.71 1.20
N GLU A 12 -0.94 -12.96 1.92
CA GLU A 12 0.53 -13.05 1.82
C GLU A 12 1.03 -14.44 2.20
N ASP A 13 0.44 -15.05 3.23
CA ASP A 13 0.78 -16.42 3.66
C ASP A 13 0.41 -17.46 2.60
N ARG A 14 -0.73 -17.25 1.91
CA ARG A 14 -1.14 -18.10 0.78
C ARG A 14 -0.15 -17.98 -0.38
N LEU A 15 0.32 -16.78 -0.67
CA LEU A 15 1.26 -16.54 -1.75
C LEU A 15 2.65 -17.11 -1.42
N ASN A 16 3.09 -16.99 -0.17
CA ASN A 16 4.30 -17.63 0.32
C ASN A 16 4.21 -19.16 0.24
N TYR A 17 3.05 -19.75 0.57
CA TYR A 17 2.83 -21.18 0.39
C TYR A 17 2.92 -21.61 -1.09
N PHE A 18 2.37 -20.80 -2.02
CA PHE A 18 2.50 -21.04 -3.46
C PHE A 18 3.95 -21.02 -3.96
N ILE A 19 4.78 -20.15 -3.40
CA ILE A 19 6.21 -20.06 -3.71
C ILE A 19 6.97 -21.24 -3.09
N LEU A 20 6.68 -21.60 -1.84
CA LEU A 20 7.36 -22.71 -1.14
C LEU A 20 7.08 -24.08 -1.77
N LEU A 21 5.90 -24.27 -2.37
CA LEU A 21 5.51 -25.52 -3.03
C LEU A 21 5.94 -25.57 -4.51
N ASP A 22 6.70 -24.58 -4.98
CA ASP A 22 7.20 -24.43 -6.37
C ASP A 22 6.09 -24.48 -7.45
N LEU A 23 4.84 -24.23 -7.03
CA LEU A 23 3.66 -24.17 -7.92
C LEU A 23 3.68 -22.94 -8.83
N SER A 24 4.56 -21.97 -8.55
CA SER A 24 4.83 -20.81 -9.40
C SER A 24 5.25 -21.21 -10.81
N ASN A 25 6.05 -22.27 -10.95
CA ASN A 25 6.50 -22.75 -12.26
C ASN A 25 5.44 -23.61 -12.97
N SER A 26 4.66 -24.38 -12.21
CA SER A 26 3.59 -25.23 -12.76
C SER A 26 2.35 -24.43 -13.20
N PHE A 27 2.06 -23.30 -12.54
CA PHE A 27 0.88 -22.47 -12.81
C PHE A 27 1.22 -20.98 -12.86
N GLU A 28 2.11 -20.59 -13.77
CA GLU A 28 2.60 -19.21 -13.91
C GLU A 28 1.46 -18.19 -14.12
N ASN A 29 0.45 -18.54 -14.93
CA ASN A 29 -0.68 -17.66 -15.21
C ASN A 29 -1.54 -17.39 -13.96
N LEU A 30 -1.74 -18.41 -13.14
CA LEU A 30 -2.50 -18.31 -11.91
C LEU A 30 -1.73 -17.47 -10.89
N TYR A 31 -0.41 -17.68 -10.76
CA TYR A 31 0.46 -16.85 -9.92
C TYR A 31 0.41 -15.37 -10.32
N LYS A 32 0.51 -15.06 -11.62
CA LYS A 32 0.39 -13.67 -12.13
C LYS A 32 -0.96 -13.05 -11.81
N LEU A 33 -2.05 -13.82 -11.95
CA LEU A 33 -3.39 -13.37 -11.62
C LEU A 33 -3.53 -13.06 -10.12
N PHE A 34 -3.05 -13.95 -9.24
CA PHE A 34 -3.06 -13.72 -7.79
C PHE A 34 -2.21 -12.50 -7.40
N LYS A 35 -1.06 -12.30 -8.03
CA LYS A 35 -0.22 -11.11 -7.83
C LYS A 35 -0.96 -9.82 -8.24
N LEU A 36 -1.68 -9.84 -9.35
CA LEU A 36 -2.52 -8.72 -9.79
C LEU A 36 -3.67 -8.46 -8.80
N PHE A 37 -4.35 -9.50 -8.34
CA PHE A 37 -5.42 -9.42 -7.34
C PHE A 37 -4.94 -8.92 -5.96
N LEU A 38 -3.67 -9.10 -5.63
CA LEU A 38 -3.09 -8.51 -4.41
C LEU A 38 -2.68 -7.06 -4.61
N SER A 39 -2.22 -6.70 -5.82
CA SER A 39 -1.86 -5.33 -6.16
C SER A 39 -3.08 -4.41 -6.26
N ILE A 40 -4.21 -4.90 -6.74
CA ILE A 40 -5.48 -4.19 -6.79
C ILE A 40 -6.26 -4.63 -5.55
N SER A 41 -6.52 -3.72 -4.60
CA SER A 41 -7.19 -4.03 -3.32
C SER A 41 -8.34 -5.03 -3.48
N MET A 42 -8.12 -6.27 -3.01
CA MET A 42 -8.98 -7.42 -3.28
C MET A 42 -10.39 -7.30 -2.68
N SER A 43 -10.58 -6.42 -1.69
CA SER A 43 -11.88 -6.18 -1.07
C SER A 43 -12.42 -4.79 -1.38
N SER A 44 -13.73 -4.70 -1.62
CA SER A 44 -14.47 -3.44 -1.72
C SER A 44 -14.21 -2.55 -0.50
N ALA A 45 -14.20 -3.14 0.70
CA ALA A 45 -13.91 -2.44 1.94
C ALA A 45 -12.50 -1.79 1.96
N SER A 46 -11.48 -2.46 1.41
CA SER A 46 -10.12 -1.88 1.31
C SER A 46 -10.10 -0.72 0.32
N SER A 47 -10.72 -0.89 -0.85
CA SER A 47 -10.87 0.17 -1.85
C SER A 47 -11.66 1.38 -1.30
N GLU A 48 -12.79 1.16 -0.63
CA GLU A 48 -13.59 2.19 0.03
C GLU A 48 -12.80 2.91 1.11
N ARG A 49 -12.02 2.18 1.91
CA ARG A 49 -11.12 2.77 2.92
C ARG A 49 -10.06 3.66 2.29
N LEU A 50 -9.49 3.25 1.15
CA LEU A 50 -8.53 4.05 0.39
C LEU A 50 -9.19 5.31 -0.17
N PHE A 51 -10.35 5.21 -0.82
CA PHE A 51 -11.09 6.38 -1.33
C PHE A 51 -11.57 7.33 -0.23
N SER A 52 -12.03 6.78 0.90
CA SER A 52 -12.38 7.56 2.09
C SER A 52 -11.17 8.33 2.63
N SER A 53 -10.01 7.69 2.67
CA SER A 53 -8.76 8.32 3.08
C SER A 53 -8.30 9.39 2.09
N LEU A 54 -8.41 9.13 0.79
CA LEU A 54 -8.10 10.09 -0.26
C LEU A 54 -9.04 11.31 -0.20
N ARG A 55 -10.34 11.09 0.08
CA ARG A 55 -11.32 12.18 0.27
C ARG A 55 -10.99 13.06 1.48
N ARG A 56 -10.36 12.51 2.52
CA ARG A 56 -9.80 13.30 3.64
C ARG A 56 -8.57 14.10 3.24
N LEU A 57 -7.72 13.58 2.35
CA LEU A 57 -6.53 14.28 1.84
C LEU A 57 -6.89 15.39 0.83
N LYS A 58 -7.90 15.13 -0.01
CA LYS A 58 -8.46 16.03 -1.01
C LYS A 58 -9.86 16.47 -0.60
N THR A 59 -9.91 17.37 0.39
CA THR A 59 -11.16 18.00 0.83
C THR A 59 -11.66 19.02 -0.19
N TYR A 60 -12.94 19.39 -0.08
CA TYR A 60 -13.59 20.38 -0.95
C TYR A 60 -12.83 21.72 -0.98
N THR A 61 -12.38 22.20 0.19
CA THR A 61 -11.59 23.43 0.33
C THR A 61 -10.16 23.32 -0.24
N ARG A 62 -9.61 22.10 -0.37
CA ARG A 62 -8.28 21.83 -0.94
C ARG A 62 -8.34 21.25 -2.36
N ASN A 63 -9.45 21.43 -3.06
CA ASN A 63 -9.63 20.84 -4.40
C ASN A 63 -8.69 21.43 -5.47
N SER A 64 -8.10 22.61 -5.23
CA SER A 64 -7.09 23.23 -6.11
C SER A 64 -5.67 22.69 -5.96
N ILE A 65 -5.43 21.66 -5.12
CA ILE A 65 -4.10 21.11 -4.94
C ILE A 65 -3.59 20.43 -6.21
N GLY A 66 -2.34 20.72 -6.60
CA GLY A 66 -1.69 20.08 -7.74
C GLY A 66 -1.45 18.58 -7.51
N GLN A 67 -1.45 17.80 -8.59
CA GLN A 67 -1.34 16.34 -8.53
C GLN A 67 -0.03 15.86 -7.87
N LYS A 68 1.08 16.56 -8.10
CA LYS A 68 2.38 16.25 -7.48
C LYS A 68 2.28 16.29 -5.95
N ARG A 69 1.78 17.40 -5.41
CA ARG A 69 1.60 17.58 -3.96
C ARG A 69 0.58 16.61 -3.37
N LEU A 70 -0.48 16.27 -4.11
CA LEU A 70 -1.45 15.26 -3.67
C LEU A 70 -0.82 13.88 -3.55
N LYS A 71 -0.02 13.47 -4.54
CA LYS A 71 0.71 12.20 -4.54
C LYS A 71 1.67 12.11 -3.35
N ASP A 72 2.46 13.16 -3.11
CA ASP A 72 3.42 13.18 -2.01
C ASP A 72 2.72 13.06 -0.65
N LEU A 73 1.58 13.73 -0.47
CA LEU A 73 0.76 13.60 0.75
C LEU A 73 0.11 12.22 0.89
N ALA A 74 -0.32 11.61 -0.22
CA ALA A 74 -0.87 10.26 -0.19
C ALA A 74 0.21 9.24 0.22
N LEU A 75 1.44 9.41 -0.28
CA LEU A 75 2.58 8.58 0.12
C LEU A 75 2.86 8.70 1.62
N LEU A 76 2.92 9.93 2.15
CA LEU A 76 3.07 10.17 3.59
C LEU A 76 1.93 9.57 4.42
N HIS A 77 0.70 9.57 3.89
CA HIS A 77 -0.45 8.98 4.57
C HIS A 77 -0.39 7.44 4.64
N ILE A 78 0.11 6.80 3.59
CA ILE A 78 0.30 5.34 3.53
C ILE A 78 1.45 4.94 4.48
N GLU A 79 2.58 5.64 4.38
CA GLU A 79 3.80 5.37 5.13
C GLU A 79 3.82 5.95 6.54
N LYS A 80 2.67 6.37 7.08
CA LYS A 80 2.56 6.96 8.43
C LYS A 80 3.10 6.09 9.59
N LYS A 81 3.31 4.79 9.35
CA LYS A 81 3.90 3.86 10.32
C LYS A 81 5.43 3.97 10.37
N LEU A 82 6.04 4.42 9.28
CA LEU A 82 7.47 4.73 9.25
C LEU A 82 7.68 6.07 9.96
N LYS A 83 8.53 6.07 10.99
CA LYS A 83 8.93 7.31 11.66
C LYS A 83 10.04 7.95 10.83
N PRO A 84 9.82 9.13 10.22
CA PRO A 84 10.89 9.83 9.53
C PRO A 84 11.95 10.29 10.55
N ASN A 85 13.22 10.24 10.16
CA ASN A 85 14.29 10.88 10.91
C ASN A 85 14.26 12.38 10.60
N PHE A 86 13.80 13.18 11.56
CA PHE A 86 13.60 14.61 11.38
C PHE A 86 14.91 15.38 11.19
N ASP A 87 16.02 14.92 11.79
CA ASP A 87 17.32 15.60 11.70
C ASP A 87 17.80 15.64 10.25
N ILE A 88 17.70 14.51 9.54
CA ILE A 88 18.08 14.39 8.13
C ILE A 88 17.22 15.30 7.24
N ILE A 89 15.92 15.41 7.54
CA ILE A 89 14.99 16.23 6.76
C ILE A 89 15.28 17.71 6.96
N ILE A 90 15.60 18.12 8.19
CA ILE A 90 15.96 19.51 8.52
C ILE A 90 17.26 19.88 7.81
N ASP A 91 18.27 19.02 7.85
CA ASP A 91 19.55 19.25 7.16
C ASP A 91 19.35 19.38 5.63
N GLN A 92 18.53 18.51 5.03
CA GLN A 92 18.19 18.58 3.61
C GLN A 92 17.42 19.86 3.24
N PHE A 93 16.48 20.28 4.09
CA PHE A 93 15.72 21.50 3.86
C PHE A 93 16.62 22.75 3.94
N ASN A 94 17.51 22.80 4.94
CA ASN A 94 18.48 23.87 5.09
C ASN A 94 19.42 23.94 3.88
N ALA A 95 19.92 22.80 3.39
CA ALA A 95 20.77 22.73 2.20
C ALA A 95 20.07 23.21 0.92
N GLN A 96 18.76 22.96 0.78
CA GLN A 96 17.96 23.47 -0.36
C GLN A 96 17.65 24.96 -0.26
N SER A 97 17.52 25.51 0.95
CA SER A 97 17.25 26.93 1.21
C SER A 97 18.45 27.85 0.91
N THR A 98 19.68 27.32 0.99
CA THR A 98 20.92 28.02 0.63
C THR A 98 21.17 28.18 -0.88
N ARG A 99 20.18 27.93 -1.74
CA ARG A 99 20.25 28.13 -3.20
C ARG A 99 19.22 29.12 -3.71
#